data_AF-A0A1C4UEJ7-F1
#
_entry.id   AF-A0A1C4UEJ7-F1
#
_cell.length_a   1.000
_cell.length_b   1.000
_cell.length_c   1.000
_cell.angle_alpha   90.00
_cell.angle_beta   90.00
_cell.angle_gamma   90.00
#
_symmetry.space_group_name_H-M   'P 1'
#
loop_
_entity.id
_entity.type
_entity.pdbx_description
1 polymer ?
#
loop_
_entity_poly.entity_id
_entity_poly.type
_entity_poly.pdbx_seq_one_letter_code
_entity_poly.pdbx_strand_id
1 'polypeptide(L)'
;MAAAPAPLFGGPVPPARRPAGVPRWLSVFATVSGAFVALFSFGLLTWLVVLLYGFWRRGWGNVLAAVYYLTVGVTFVVVIGGSETEEVSGPRGALILVWLVTWISGVPHVVLLNGRLLAWLRGLWRGRPYADRSRLRREYARYLLYQYPSARDDLRIGRPDLPRAYDDGGLVDVNSVPDHVIAGLPGLTRSQAQHVVADRRIRGPYTSMEELASRCLLPAAATDSLRELLIFLPPVSPPAPPSSTPGPPVTSVDPGRNAG
;
A
#
# COMPACT_ATOMS: atom_id res chain seq x y z
N MET A 1 54.35 31.81 -21.93
CA MET A 1 54.13 31.23 -20.58
C MET A 1 52.65 30.92 -20.48
N ALA A 2 52.26 29.71 -20.89
CA ALA A 2 50.86 29.31 -21.05
C ALA A 2 50.34 28.67 -19.76
N ALA A 3 49.25 29.22 -19.21
CA ALA A 3 48.58 28.70 -18.02
C ALA A 3 47.78 27.43 -18.35
N ALA A 4 48.04 26.35 -17.61
CA ALA A 4 47.31 25.09 -17.74
C ALA A 4 45.88 25.22 -17.17
N PRO A 5 44.85 24.63 -17.82
CA PRO A 5 43.49 24.63 -17.29
C PRO A 5 43.33 23.66 -16.12
N ALA A 6 42.66 24.11 -15.05
CA ALA A 6 42.34 23.31 -13.88
C ALA A 6 41.34 22.17 -14.22
N PRO A 7 41.51 20.95 -13.67
CA PRO A 7 40.58 19.86 -13.93
C PRO A 7 39.24 20.06 -13.18
N LEU A 8 38.17 20.18 -13.96
CA LEU A 8 36.76 20.03 -13.55
C LEU A 8 36.46 18.55 -13.25
N PHE A 9 36.87 18.03 -12.10
CA PHE A 9 36.36 16.75 -11.61
C PHE A 9 36.02 16.84 -10.13
N GLY A 10 34.71 16.92 -9.85
CA GLY A 10 34.16 16.66 -8.54
C GLY A 10 34.52 15.24 -8.13
N GLY A 11 35.39 15.11 -7.13
CA GLY A 11 35.73 13.82 -6.54
C GLY A 11 34.48 13.14 -5.96
N PRO A 12 34.47 11.81 -5.85
CA PRO A 12 33.36 11.08 -5.25
C PRO A 12 33.14 11.57 -3.81
N VAL A 13 31.95 12.11 -3.55
CA VAL A 13 31.50 12.45 -2.20
C VAL A 13 31.62 11.18 -1.33
N PRO A 14 32.40 11.19 -0.24
CA PRO A 14 32.51 10.03 0.62
C PRO A 14 31.11 9.68 1.14
N PRO A 15 30.70 8.39 1.12
CA PRO A 15 29.40 8.02 1.63
C PRO A 15 29.32 8.43 3.09
N ALA A 16 28.36 9.31 3.41
CA ALA A 16 28.07 9.69 4.78
C ALA A 16 27.92 8.42 5.63
N ARG A 17 28.83 8.21 6.59
CA ARG A 17 28.75 7.09 7.55
C ARG A 17 27.40 7.20 8.25
N ARG A 18 26.43 6.37 7.85
CA ARG A 18 25.18 6.23 8.58
C ARG A 18 25.55 5.77 10.00
N PRO A 19 25.17 6.49 11.07
CA PRO A 19 25.43 6.02 12.42
C PRO A 19 24.85 4.62 12.57
N ALA A 20 25.61 3.71 13.19
CA ALA A 20 25.22 2.33 13.41
C ALA A 20 23.80 2.30 14.00
N GLY A 21 22.83 1.92 13.17
CA GLY A 21 21.43 1.94 13.55
C GLY A 21 21.20 0.90 14.63
N VAL A 22 20.67 1.33 15.76
CA VAL A 22 20.30 0.45 16.88
C VAL A 22 19.47 -0.74 16.39
N PRO A 23 19.74 -1.98 16.87
CA PRO A 23 19.06 -3.17 16.40
C PRO A 23 17.53 -3.05 16.50
N ARG A 24 16.82 -3.49 15.46
CA ARG A 24 15.36 -3.30 15.32
C ARG A 24 14.57 -3.83 16.52
N TRP A 25 14.88 -5.04 16.99
CA TRP A 25 14.22 -5.67 18.13
C TRP A 25 14.43 -4.89 19.44
N LEU A 26 15.63 -4.32 19.63
CA LEU A 26 15.97 -3.56 20.83
C LEU A 26 15.16 -2.27 20.94
N SER A 27 14.93 -1.57 19.82
CA SER A 27 14.11 -0.35 19.81
C SER A 27 12.62 -0.63 20.07
N VAL A 28 12.11 -1.77 19.62
CA VAL A 28 10.73 -2.20 19.86
C VAL A 28 10.57 -2.63 21.31
N PHE A 29 11.46 -3.49 21.81
CA PHE A 29 11.46 -3.93 23.20
C PHE A 29 11.58 -2.75 24.17
N ALA A 30 12.49 -1.80 23.92
CA ALA A 30 12.62 -0.58 24.75
C ALA A 30 11.35 0.29 24.74
N THR A 31 10.62 0.35 23.63
CA THR A 31 9.35 1.11 23.54
C THR A 31 8.23 0.39 24.27
N VAL A 32 8.14 -0.93 24.11
CA VAL A 32 7.16 -1.77 24.80
C VAL A 32 7.42 -1.70 26.30
N SER A 33 8.63 -1.98 26.75
CA SER A 33 9.01 -1.86 28.16
C SER A 33 8.80 -0.45 28.71
N GLY A 34 9.12 0.60 27.95
CA GLY A 34 8.83 1.99 28.36
C GLY A 34 7.33 2.29 28.49
N ALA A 35 6.49 1.74 27.61
CA ALA A 35 5.03 1.87 27.70
C ALA A 35 4.47 1.09 28.90
N PHE A 36 4.99 -0.11 29.16
CA PHE A 36 4.63 -0.91 30.34
C PHE A 36 5.08 -0.21 31.63
N VAL A 37 6.29 0.35 31.69
CA VAL A 37 6.75 1.16 32.84
C VAL A 37 5.85 2.38 33.05
N ALA A 38 5.52 3.11 31.98
CA ALA A 38 4.59 4.25 32.09
C ALA A 38 3.19 3.85 32.59
N LEU A 39 2.70 2.68 32.15
CA LEU A 39 1.38 2.16 32.51
C LEU A 39 1.33 1.65 33.96
N PHE A 40 2.29 0.82 34.36
CA PHE A 40 2.34 0.17 35.68
C PHE A 40 2.86 1.09 36.79
N SER A 41 3.56 2.17 36.45
CA SER A 41 3.98 3.18 37.42
C SER A 41 2.98 4.32 37.61
N PHE A 42 1.71 4.13 37.19
CA PHE A 42 0.66 5.16 37.26
C PHE A 42 1.11 6.51 36.65
N GLY A 43 1.88 6.49 35.56
CA GLY A 43 2.36 7.70 34.89
C GLY A 43 3.47 8.49 35.59
N LEU A 44 3.85 8.14 36.84
CA LEU A 44 4.90 8.85 37.59
C LEU A 44 6.31 8.71 36.99
N LEU A 45 6.52 7.67 36.17
CA LEU A 45 7.79 7.42 35.49
C LEU A 45 7.77 7.77 33.99
N THR A 46 6.66 8.34 33.48
CA THR A 46 6.55 8.73 32.07
C THR A 46 7.56 9.81 31.69
N TRP A 47 7.87 10.75 32.60
CA TRP A 47 8.90 11.76 32.37
C TRP A 47 10.28 11.15 32.13
N LEU A 48 10.65 10.09 32.88
CA LEU A 48 11.94 9.42 32.78
C LEU A 48 12.07 8.71 31.42
N VAL A 49 11.00 8.03 30.97
CA VAL A 49 10.97 7.36 29.67
C VAL A 49 11.11 8.37 28.53
N VAL A 50 10.38 9.49 28.59
CA VAL A 50 10.43 10.55 27.57
C VAL A 50 11.79 11.27 27.57
N LEU A 51 12.40 11.48 28.74
CA LEU A 51 13.72 12.10 28.88
C LEU A 51 14.83 11.20 28.32
N LEU A 52 14.80 9.90 28.64
CA LEU A 52 15.72 8.92 28.08
C LEU A 52 15.58 8.85 26.55
N TYR A 53 14.36 8.91 26.02
CA TYR A 53 14.11 8.99 24.59
C TYR A 53 14.60 10.31 23.96
N GLY A 54 14.48 11.44 24.68
CA GLY A 54 14.98 12.75 24.27
C GLY A 54 16.50 12.80 24.20
N PHE A 55 17.18 12.27 25.20
CA PHE A 55 18.64 12.15 25.23
C PHE A 55 19.14 11.23 24.12
N TRP A 56 18.45 10.11 23.89
CA TRP A 56 18.82 9.14 22.85
C TRP A 56 18.56 9.66 21.42
N ARG A 57 17.63 10.60 21.23
CA ARG A 57 17.29 11.17 19.91
C ARG A 57 17.80 12.60 19.66
N ARG A 58 18.55 13.20 20.60
CA ARG A 58 19.09 14.57 20.52
C ARG A 58 18.04 15.62 20.10
N GLY A 59 16.81 15.53 20.62
CA GLY A 59 15.72 16.45 20.30
C GLY A 59 15.25 17.25 21.51
N TRP A 60 15.39 18.58 21.46
CA TRP A 60 15.02 19.49 22.56
C TRP A 60 13.52 19.46 22.93
N GLY A 61 12.64 19.16 21.96
CA GLY A 61 11.20 19.04 22.22
C GLY A 61 10.82 17.91 23.19
N ASN A 62 11.58 16.82 23.21
CA ASN A 62 11.34 15.71 24.14
C ASN A 62 11.79 16.05 25.56
N VAL A 63 12.81 16.91 25.70
CA VAL A 63 13.26 17.41 27.02
C VAL A 63 12.17 18.29 27.62
N LEU A 64 11.57 19.18 26.81
CA LEU A 64 10.45 20.01 27.26
C LEU A 64 9.23 19.18 27.66
N ALA A 65 8.90 18.14 26.88
CA ALA A 65 7.82 17.21 27.21
C ALA A 65 8.11 16.45 28.52
N ALA A 66 9.35 16.01 28.74
CA ALA A 66 9.74 15.36 29.99
C ALA A 66 9.60 16.28 31.21
N VAL A 67 10.01 17.55 31.08
CA VAL A 67 9.84 18.56 32.15
C VAL A 67 8.36 18.76 32.46
N TYR A 68 7.50 18.85 31.44
CA TYR A 68 6.04 18.94 31.63
C TYR A 68 5.50 17.75 32.43
N TYR A 69 5.79 16.51 32.00
CA TYR A 69 5.33 15.31 32.71
C TYR A 69 5.87 15.24 34.15
N LEU A 70 7.10 15.68 34.40
CA LEU A 70 7.68 15.74 35.73
C LEU A 70 6.95 16.75 36.62
N THR A 71 6.69 17.96 36.12
CA THR A 71 5.99 19.00 36.89
C THR A 71 4.58 18.56 37.30
N VAL A 72 3.81 17.98 36.38
CA VAL A 72 2.46 17.45 36.67
C VAL A 72 2.52 16.33 37.72
N GLY A 73 3.50 15.43 37.62
CA GLY A 73 3.70 14.34 38.59
C GLY A 73 4.06 14.85 39.99
N VAL A 74 5.00 15.80 40.09
CA VAL A 74 5.42 16.39 41.37
C VAL A 74 4.28 17.17 42.01
N THR A 75 3.54 17.99 41.23
CA THR A 75 2.38 18.72 41.74
C THR A 75 1.32 17.78 42.30
N PHE A 76 1.06 16.65 41.64
CA PHE A 76 0.13 15.64 42.15
C PHE A 76 0.57 15.06 43.50
N VAL A 77 1.84 14.65 43.63
CA VAL A 77 2.38 14.07 44.87
C VAL A 77 2.34 15.08 46.02
N VAL A 78 2.70 16.35 45.76
CA VAL A 78 2.71 17.40 46.79
C VAL A 78 1.30 17.75 47.24
N VAL A 79 0.33 17.86 46.31
CA VAL A 79 -1.06 18.25 46.63
C VAL A 79 -1.83 17.13 47.35
N ILE A 80 -1.58 15.86 47.01
CA ILE A 80 -2.25 14.72 47.65
C ILE A 80 -1.53 14.28 48.93
N GLY A 81 -0.19 14.27 48.94
CA GLY A 81 0.59 13.86 50.10
C GLY A 81 0.60 14.87 51.25
N GLY A 82 0.24 16.13 51.00
CA GLY A 82 0.22 17.21 51.99
C GLY A 82 -1.16 17.51 52.60
N SER A 83 -2.21 16.75 52.29
CA SER A 83 -3.56 17.05 52.79
C SER A 83 -3.88 16.32 54.10
N GLU A 84 -4.18 17.07 55.15
CA GLU A 84 -4.68 16.52 56.43
C GLU A 84 -6.20 16.29 56.45
N THR A 85 -6.93 16.74 55.42
CA THR A 85 -8.39 16.65 55.32
C THR A 85 -8.81 15.69 54.20
N GLU A 86 -9.71 14.73 54.48
CA GLU A 86 -10.25 13.77 53.50
C GLU A 86 -11.22 14.38 52.46
N GLU A 87 -11.63 15.65 52.61
CA GLU A 87 -12.56 16.29 51.68
C GLU A 87 -11.89 16.68 50.34
N VAL A 88 -12.42 16.14 49.25
CA VAL A 88 -11.99 16.48 47.88
C VAL A 88 -12.67 17.77 47.43
N SER A 89 -11.99 18.91 47.62
CA SER A 89 -12.45 20.20 47.08
C SER A 89 -12.46 20.24 45.54
N GLY A 90 -13.32 21.05 44.92
CA GLY A 90 -13.41 21.25 43.46
C GLY A 90 -12.08 21.35 42.68
N PRO A 91 -11.08 22.18 43.09
CA PRO A 91 -9.80 22.26 42.39
C PRO A 91 -8.96 20.97 42.50
N ARG A 92 -9.08 20.21 43.59
CA ARG A 92 -8.42 18.90 43.76
C ARG A 92 -9.01 17.86 42.80
N GLY A 93 -10.33 17.83 42.65
CA GLY A 93 -10.99 16.97 41.67
C GLY A 93 -10.55 17.25 40.23
N ALA A 94 -10.40 18.53 39.87
CA ALA A 94 -9.88 18.93 38.57
C ALA A 94 -8.42 18.48 38.34
N LEU A 95 -7.56 18.58 39.35
CA LEU A 95 -6.18 18.09 39.28
C LEU A 95 -6.10 16.56 39.08
N ILE A 96 -6.96 15.80 39.78
CA ILE A 96 -7.05 14.34 39.60
C ILE A 96 -7.50 14.00 38.18
N LEU A 97 -8.50 14.70 37.63
CA LEU A 97 -8.96 14.50 36.26
C LEU A 97 -7.86 14.81 35.24
N VAL A 98 -7.17 15.94 35.39
CA VAL A 98 -6.03 16.32 34.54
C VAL A 98 -4.92 15.26 34.61
N TRP A 99 -4.64 14.73 35.80
CA TRP A 99 -3.67 13.66 35.99
C TRP A 99 -4.10 12.35 35.30
N LEU A 100 -5.38 11.95 35.43
CA LEU A 100 -5.91 10.76 34.75
C LEU A 100 -5.84 10.88 33.23
N VAL A 101 -6.19 12.05 32.67
CA VAL A 101 -6.08 12.32 31.24
C VAL A 101 -4.61 12.30 30.79
N THR A 102 -3.71 12.88 31.59
CA THR A 102 -2.27 12.88 31.33
C THR A 102 -1.69 11.46 31.38
N TRP A 103 -2.12 10.62 32.33
CA TRP A 103 -1.75 9.21 32.44
C TRP A 103 -2.18 8.41 31.20
N ILE A 104 -3.43 8.57 30.77
CA ILE A 104 -3.95 7.92 29.56
C ILE A 104 -3.19 8.41 28.31
N SER A 105 -2.77 9.68 28.27
CA SER A 105 -2.02 10.26 27.15
C SER A 105 -0.57 9.77 27.03
N GLY A 106 0.01 9.24 28.12
CA GLY A 106 1.42 8.80 28.16
C GLY A 106 1.72 7.62 27.24
N VAL A 107 0.78 6.67 27.12
CA VAL A 107 0.93 5.50 26.24
C VAL A 107 0.93 5.91 24.76
N PRO A 108 -0.03 6.70 24.24
CA PRO A 108 0.04 7.27 22.89
C PRO A 108 1.33 8.04 22.64
N HIS A 109 1.80 8.84 23.61
CA HIS A 109 3.00 9.66 23.45
C HIS A 109 4.27 8.80 23.24
N VAL A 110 4.43 7.72 24.00
CA VAL A 110 5.54 6.77 23.83
C VAL A 110 5.46 6.03 22.49
N VAL A 111 4.25 5.67 22.04
CA VAL A 111 4.03 5.05 20.73
C VAL A 111 4.32 6.02 19.58
N LEU A 112 3.96 7.30 19.72
CA LEU A 112 4.23 8.37 18.75
C LEU A 112 5.73 8.64 18.60
N LEU A 113 6.49 8.57 19.69
CA LEU A 113 7.96 8.70 19.66
C LEU A 113 8.61 7.59 18.84
N ASN A 114 8.00 6.41 18.75
CA ASN A 114 8.43 5.33 17.86
C ASN A 114 7.63 5.29 16.56
N GLY A 115 7.97 6.18 15.62
CA GLY A 115 7.38 6.22 14.28
C GLY A 115 7.38 4.89 13.51
N ARG A 116 8.27 3.94 13.86
CA ARG A 116 8.30 2.58 13.29
C ARG A 116 7.24 1.67 13.89
N LEU A 117 7.07 1.68 15.22
CA LEU A 117 5.97 0.96 15.88
C LEU A 117 4.62 1.52 15.45
N LEU A 118 4.51 2.84 15.32
CA LEU A 118 3.33 3.49 14.78
C LEU A 118 3.06 3.12 13.31
N ALA A 119 4.10 2.91 12.49
CA ALA A 119 3.93 2.43 11.11
C ALA A 119 3.48 0.96 11.08
N TRP A 120 4.03 0.12 11.96
CA TRP A 120 3.63 -1.29 12.10
C TRP A 120 2.20 -1.45 12.63
N LEU A 121 1.84 -0.74 13.71
CA LEU A 121 0.47 -0.67 14.24
C LEU A 121 -0.50 -0.14 13.19
N ARG A 122 -0.16 0.96 12.50
CA ARG A 122 -0.97 1.45 11.38
C ARG A 122 -1.07 0.43 10.25
N GLY A 123 -0.03 -0.36 9.98
CA GLY A 123 -0.07 -1.45 9.01
C GLY A 123 -1.02 -2.57 9.42
N LEU A 124 -1.01 -2.94 10.70
CA LEU A 124 -1.92 -3.94 11.27
C LEU A 124 -3.38 -3.46 11.22
N TRP A 125 -3.64 -2.19 11.53
CA TRP A 125 -4.97 -1.59 11.50
C TRP A 125 -5.46 -1.25 10.07
N ARG A 126 -4.56 -0.90 9.14
CA ARG A 126 -4.88 -0.59 7.73
C ARG A 126 -4.86 -1.81 6.80
N GLY A 127 -4.35 -2.95 7.25
CA GLY A 127 -4.17 -4.16 6.44
C GLY A 127 -5.46 -4.89 6.05
N ARG A 128 -6.62 -4.51 6.59
CA ARG A 128 -7.91 -5.17 6.34
C ARG A 128 -8.83 -4.46 5.33
N PRO A 129 -9.06 -3.13 5.38
CA PRO A 129 -10.09 -2.50 4.54
C PRO A 129 -9.69 -2.20 3.08
N TYR A 130 -8.41 -2.26 2.70
CA TYR A 130 -7.96 -1.99 1.32
C TYR A 130 -7.90 -3.24 0.45
N ALA A 131 -7.52 -4.39 1.04
CA ALA A 131 -7.55 -5.69 0.37
C ALA A 131 -8.99 -6.08 0.02
N ASP A 132 -9.93 -5.91 0.95
CA ASP A 132 -11.36 -6.18 0.71
C ASP A 132 -11.96 -5.24 -0.35
N ARG A 133 -11.66 -3.94 -0.30
CA ARG A 133 -12.15 -3.01 -1.34
C ARG A 133 -11.60 -3.34 -2.72
N SER A 134 -10.33 -3.73 -2.82
CA SER A 134 -9.73 -4.12 -4.10
C SER A 134 -10.36 -5.41 -4.61
N ARG A 135 -10.59 -6.40 -3.73
CA ARG A 135 -11.30 -7.65 -4.08
C ARG A 135 -12.71 -7.39 -4.60
N LEU A 136 -13.50 -6.58 -3.90
CA LEU A 136 -14.83 -6.16 -4.35
C LEU A 136 -14.77 -5.47 -5.71
N ARG A 137 -13.85 -4.52 -5.93
CA ARG A 137 -13.67 -3.85 -7.23
C ARG A 137 -13.35 -4.82 -8.36
N ARG A 138 -12.52 -5.84 -8.10
CA ARG A 138 -12.20 -6.89 -9.08
C ARG A 138 -13.42 -7.73 -9.42
N GLU A 139 -14.23 -8.11 -8.43
CA GLU A 139 -15.48 -8.84 -8.66
C GLU A 139 -16.47 -8.02 -9.49
N TYR A 140 -16.66 -6.73 -9.17
CA TYR A 140 -17.47 -5.82 -9.97
C TYR A 140 -16.94 -5.66 -11.40
N ALA A 141 -15.63 -5.52 -11.58
CA ALA A 141 -15.02 -5.43 -12.91
C ALA A 141 -15.24 -6.71 -13.74
N ARG A 142 -15.12 -7.90 -13.11
CA ARG A 142 -15.44 -9.19 -13.77
C ARG A 142 -16.92 -9.29 -14.14
N TYR A 143 -17.81 -8.86 -13.24
CA TYR A 143 -19.25 -8.82 -13.51
C TYR A 143 -19.59 -7.88 -14.67
N LEU A 144 -18.97 -6.70 -14.73
CA LEU A 144 -19.13 -5.76 -15.84
C LEU A 144 -18.69 -6.37 -17.18
N LEU A 145 -17.54 -7.06 -17.21
CA LEU A 145 -17.07 -7.74 -18.42
C LEU A 145 -17.99 -8.90 -18.85
N TYR A 146 -18.57 -9.61 -17.89
CA TYR A 146 -19.53 -10.68 -18.17
C TYR A 146 -20.81 -10.14 -18.81
N GLN A 147 -21.34 -9.03 -18.28
CA GLN A 147 -22.58 -8.44 -18.79
C GLN A 147 -22.35 -7.61 -20.06
N TYR A 148 -21.22 -6.91 -20.16
CA TYR A 148 -20.91 -5.98 -21.24
C TYR A 148 -19.49 -6.19 -21.82
N PRO A 149 -19.40 -7.01 -22.89
CA PRO A 149 -18.28 -7.12 -23.82
C PRO A 149 -17.32 -5.94 -23.91
N SER A 150 -17.92 -4.84 -24.35
CA SER A 150 -17.27 -3.59 -24.76
C SER A 150 -16.63 -2.83 -23.61
N ALA A 151 -17.05 -3.10 -22.36
CA ALA A 151 -16.51 -2.46 -21.17
C ALA A 151 -15.00 -2.70 -21.02
N ARG A 152 -14.46 -3.76 -21.62
CA ARG A 152 -13.02 -4.00 -21.70
C ARG A 152 -12.27 -2.81 -22.32
N ASP A 153 -12.71 -2.35 -23.48
CA ASP A 153 -12.01 -1.33 -24.26
C ASP A 153 -12.38 0.07 -23.77
N ASP A 154 -13.67 0.27 -23.43
CA ASP A 154 -14.20 1.54 -22.93
C ASP A 154 -13.59 1.91 -21.56
N LEU A 155 -13.50 0.95 -20.63
CA LEU A 155 -13.01 1.17 -19.27
C LEU A 155 -11.56 0.70 -19.06
N ARG A 156 -10.95 0.08 -20.08
CA ARG A 156 -9.56 -0.42 -20.05
C ARG A 156 -9.31 -1.42 -18.92
N ILE A 157 -10.29 -2.27 -18.64
CA ILE A 157 -10.21 -3.26 -17.57
C ILE A 157 -9.11 -4.27 -17.88
N GLY A 158 -8.23 -4.53 -16.91
CA GLY A 158 -7.11 -5.44 -17.09
C GLY A 158 -5.89 -4.83 -17.78
N ARG A 159 -5.90 -3.53 -18.08
CA ARG A 159 -4.82 -2.82 -18.81
C ARG A 159 -4.14 -1.77 -17.93
N PRO A 160 -3.25 -2.17 -16.99
CA PRO A 160 -2.49 -1.22 -16.17
C PRO A 160 -1.46 -0.39 -16.96
N ASP A 161 -1.17 -0.79 -18.20
CA ASP A 161 -0.31 -0.06 -19.13
C ASP A 161 -0.96 1.19 -19.73
N LEU A 162 -2.30 1.27 -19.73
CA LEU A 162 -3.03 2.39 -20.29
C LEU A 162 -3.54 3.33 -19.19
N PRO A 163 -3.62 4.65 -19.44
CA PRO A 163 -4.22 5.57 -18.49
C PRO A 163 -5.72 5.24 -18.37
N ARG A 164 -6.19 4.88 -17.18
CA ARG A 164 -7.58 4.46 -16.93
C ARG A 164 -8.27 5.39 -15.94
N ALA A 165 -9.54 5.70 -16.21
CA ALA A 165 -10.39 6.44 -15.29
C ALA A 165 -11.12 5.51 -14.30
N TYR A 166 -11.31 4.25 -14.67
CA TYR A 166 -11.96 3.23 -13.84
C TYR A 166 -10.92 2.43 -13.05
N ASP A 167 -11.22 2.16 -11.77
CA ASP A 167 -10.39 1.31 -10.91
C ASP A 167 -10.97 -0.11 -10.86
N ASP A 168 -10.36 -1.01 -11.61
CA ASP A 168 -10.68 -2.43 -11.68
C ASP A 168 -10.13 -3.25 -10.50
N GLY A 169 -9.55 -2.59 -9.49
CA GLY A 169 -8.93 -3.27 -8.34
C GLY A 169 -7.57 -3.90 -8.67
N GLY A 170 -6.96 -3.52 -9.79
CA GLY A 170 -5.65 -4.00 -10.22
C GLY A 170 -5.70 -5.32 -10.99
N LEU A 171 -6.76 -5.52 -11.77
CA LEU A 171 -6.81 -6.67 -12.68
C LEU A 171 -5.75 -6.53 -13.78
N VAL A 172 -5.28 -7.67 -14.28
CA VAL A 172 -4.31 -7.73 -15.37
C VAL A 172 -4.76 -8.77 -16.40
N ASP A 173 -5.00 -8.32 -17.62
CA ASP A 173 -5.28 -9.19 -18.76
C ASP A 173 -3.97 -9.66 -19.37
N VAL A 174 -3.53 -10.87 -19.00
CA VAL A 174 -2.24 -11.44 -19.45
C VAL A 174 -2.13 -11.50 -20.97
N ASN A 175 -3.24 -11.65 -21.68
CA ASN A 175 -3.21 -11.77 -23.13
C ASN A 175 -2.93 -10.44 -23.83
N SER A 176 -3.26 -9.31 -23.19
CA SER A 176 -3.21 -7.99 -23.83
C SER A 176 -2.12 -7.07 -23.30
N VAL A 177 -1.60 -7.32 -22.11
CA VAL A 177 -0.60 -6.44 -21.50
C VAL A 177 0.80 -6.59 -22.11
N PRO A 178 1.62 -5.53 -22.10
CA PRO A 178 2.98 -5.59 -22.58
C PRO A 178 3.90 -6.39 -21.63
N ASP A 179 5.03 -6.85 -22.17
CA ASP A 179 5.96 -7.77 -21.50
C ASP A 179 6.50 -7.22 -20.15
N HIS A 180 6.65 -5.89 -20.03
CA HIS A 180 7.11 -5.26 -18.79
C HIS A 180 6.09 -5.33 -17.65
N VAL A 181 4.79 -5.39 -17.96
CA VAL A 181 3.72 -5.58 -16.95
C VAL A 181 3.75 -7.01 -16.43
N ILE A 182 3.95 -7.99 -17.32
CA ILE A 182 4.08 -9.41 -16.94
C ILE A 182 5.29 -9.61 -16.03
N ALA A 183 6.40 -8.92 -16.31
CA ALA A 183 7.60 -8.94 -15.47
C ALA A 183 7.41 -8.32 -14.07
N GLY A 184 6.37 -7.50 -13.89
CA GLY A 184 6.02 -6.88 -12.62
C GLY A 184 4.97 -7.64 -11.80
N LEU A 185 4.47 -8.79 -12.29
CA LEU A 185 3.44 -9.55 -11.60
C LEU A 185 3.95 -10.12 -10.27
N PRO A 186 3.15 -10.04 -9.20
CA PRO A 186 3.57 -10.54 -7.90
C PRO A 186 3.71 -12.06 -7.92
N GLY A 187 4.77 -12.58 -7.31
CA GLY A 187 5.03 -14.01 -7.21
C GLY A 187 5.74 -14.63 -8.43
N LEU A 188 5.95 -13.88 -9.51
CA LEU A 188 6.75 -14.33 -10.65
C LEU A 188 8.21 -13.87 -10.54
N THR A 189 9.13 -14.78 -10.81
CA THR A 189 10.53 -14.42 -11.07
C THR A 189 10.69 -13.86 -12.48
N ARG A 190 11.80 -13.15 -12.74
CA ARG A 190 12.08 -12.62 -14.09
C ARG A 190 12.14 -13.72 -15.15
N SER A 191 12.70 -14.88 -14.82
CA SER A 191 12.78 -16.01 -15.75
C SER A 191 11.40 -16.61 -16.04
N GLN A 192 10.52 -16.70 -15.04
CA GLN A 192 9.14 -17.15 -15.23
C GLN A 192 8.34 -16.16 -16.09
N ALA A 193 8.46 -14.86 -15.83
CA ALA A 193 7.80 -13.85 -16.64
C ALA A 193 8.26 -13.88 -18.11
N GLN A 194 9.56 -14.09 -18.36
CA GLN A 194 10.09 -14.29 -19.71
C GLN A 194 9.52 -15.55 -20.37
N HIS A 195 9.37 -16.63 -19.62
CA HIS A 195 8.77 -17.86 -20.13
C HIS A 195 7.31 -17.64 -20.54
N VAL A 196 6.53 -16.95 -19.71
CA VAL A 196 5.13 -16.58 -20.02
C VAL A 196 5.05 -15.74 -21.30
N VAL A 197 5.93 -14.74 -21.44
CA VAL A 197 5.98 -13.90 -22.65
C VAL A 197 6.33 -14.71 -23.90
N ALA A 198 7.32 -15.60 -23.81
CA ALA A 198 7.75 -16.44 -24.91
C ALA A 198 6.66 -17.44 -25.32
N ASP A 199 6.06 -18.12 -24.34
CA ASP A 199 4.99 -19.09 -24.56
C ASP A 199 3.75 -18.43 -25.18
N ARG A 200 3.33 -17.26 -24.69
CA ARG A 200 2.24 -16.45 -25.27
C ARG A 200 2.47 -16.13 -26.75
N ARG A 201 3.71 -15.82 -27.14
CA ARG A 201 4.05 -15.50 -28.55
C ARG A 201 4.03 -16.74 -29.44
N ILE A 202 4.41 -17.90 -28.91
CA ILE A 202 4.55 -19.14 -29.68
C ILE A 202 3.23 -19.90 -29.77
N ARG A 203 2.51 -20.03 -28.64
CA ARG A 203 1.29 -20.85 -28.50
C ARG A 203 -0.01 -20.04 -28.51
N GLY A 204 0.08 -18.71 -28.54
CA GLY A 204 -1.06 -17.82 -28.55
C GLY A 204 -1.63 -17.51 -27.15
N PRO A 205 -2.85 -16.95 -27.07
CA PRO A 205 -3.46 -16.48 -25.83
C PRO A 205 -3.84 -17.62 -24.90
N TYR A 206 -3.93 -17.31 -23.61
CA TYR A 206 -4.40 -18.22 -22.56
C TYR A 206 -5.90 -18.07 -22.34
N THR A 207 -6.56 -19.19 -22.04
CA THR A 207 -7.99 -19.24 -21.73
C THR A 207 -8.26 -19.34 -20.22
N SER A 208 -7.32 -19.88 -19.46
CA SER A 208 -7.49 -20.08 -18.02
C SER A 208 -6.17 -20.01 -17.25
N MET A 209 -6.30 -19.96 -15.92
CA MET A 209 -5.16 -19.99 -15.00
C MET A 209 -4.46 -21.35 -15.01
N GLU A 210 -5.22 -22.43 -15.16
CA GLU A 210 -4.72 -23.81 -15.22
C GLU A 210 -3.87 -24.03 -16.47
N GLU A 211 -4.30 -23.47 -17.59
CA GLU A 211 -3.54 -23.49 -18.84
C GLU A 211 -2.23 -22.71 -18.71
N LEU A 212 -2.27 -21.51 -18.12
CA LEU A 212 -1.06 -20.71 -17.92
C LEU A 212 -0.10 -21.39 -16.92
N ALA A 213 -0.61 -21.96 -15.83
CA ALA A 213 0.20 -22.68 -14.84
C ALA A 213 0.85 -23.94 -15.43
N SER A 214 0.12 -24.71 -16.25
CA SER A 214 0.64 -25.93 -16.90
C SER A 214 1.66 -25.61 -17.99
N ARG A 215 1.39 -24.63 -18.85
CA ARG A 215 2.30 -24.24 -19.95
C ARG A 215 3.60 -23.61 -19.43
N CYS A 216 3.53 -22.82 -18.35
CA CYS A 216 4.69 -22.08 -17.82
C CYS A 216 5.30 -22.69 -16.55
N LEU A 217 4.83 -23.88 -16.13
CA LEU A 217 5.30 -24.61 -14.95
C LEU A 217 5.37 -23.72 -13.69
N LEU A 218 4.29 -22.99 -13.42
CA LEU A 218 4.26 -22.05 -12.29
C LEU A 218 4.05 -22.77 -10.95
N PRO A 219 4.76 -22.35 -9.87
CA PRO A 219 4.54 -22.86 -8.53
C PRO A 219 3.13 -22.58 -8.02
N ALA A 220 2.54 -23.51 -7.25
CA ALA A 220 1.18 -23.37 -6.70
C ALA A 220 0.98 -22.06 -5.91
N ALA A 221 1.97 -21.68 -5.09
CA ALA A 221 1.91 -20.44 -4.30
C ALA A 221 1.83 -19.16 -5.16
N ALA A 222 2.47 -19.16 -6.34
CA ALA A 222 2.37 -18.05 -7.28
C ALA A 222 0.99 -18.06 -7.98
N THR A 223 0.52 -19.23 -8.38
CA THR A 223 -0.78 -19.42 -9.03
C THR A 223 -1.95 -18.91 -8.17
N ASP A 224 -1.96 -19.17 -6.87
CA ASP A 224 -3.03 -18.70 -5.98
C ASP A 224 -3.10 -17.17 -5.91
N SER A 225 -1.93 -16.52 -5.80
CA SER A 225 -1.83 -15.06 -5.79
C SER A 225 -2.25 -14.44 -7.12
N LEU A 226 -1.87 -15.09 -8.22
CA LEU A 226 -2.18 -14.64 -9.58
C LEU A 226 -3.66 -14.85 -9.93
N ARG A 227 -4.32 -15.89 -9.42
CA ARG A 227 -5.74 -16.17 -9.68
C ARG A 227 -6.65 -15.00 -9.29
N GLU A 228 -6.34 -14.31 -8.19
CA GLU A 228 -7.11 -13.15 -7.76
C GLU A 228 -6.92 -11.93 -8.69
N LEU A 229 -5.78 -11.83 -9.37
CA LEU A 229 -5.34 -10.64 -10.13
C LEU A 229 -5.51 -10.78 -11.64
N LEU A 230 -5.36 -11.98 -12.17
CA LEU A 230 -5.37 -12.22 -13.61
C LEU A 230 -6.78 -12.37 -14.16
N ILE A 231 -6.96 -11.89 -15.38
CA ILE A 231 -8.12 -12.19 -16.23
C ILE A 231 -7.63 -12.68 -17.59
N PHE A 232 -8.43 -13.55 -18.20
CA PHE A 232 -8.14 -14.17 -19.49
C PHE A 232 -9.22 -13.76 -20.47
N LEU A 233 -8.94 -12.72 -21.25
CA LEU A 233 -9.89 -12.22 -22.23
C LEU A 233 -9.48 -12.71 -23.64
N PRO A 234 -10.45 -13.01 -24.52
CA PRO A 234 -10.16 -13.35 -25.91
C PRO A 234 -9.32 -12.24 -26.56
N PRO A 235 -8.43 -12.54 -27.51
CA PRO A 235 -7.76 -11.49 -28.27
C PRO A 235 -8.82 -10.64 -29.00
N VAL A 236 -8.67 -9.32 -28.99
CA VAL A 236 -9.54 -8.43 -29.78
C VAL A 236 -9.39 -8.84 -31.25
N SER A 237 -10.47 -9.32 -31.86
CA SER A 237 -10.48 -9.60 -33.29
C SER A 237 -10.26 -8.29 -34.05
N PRO A 238 -9.37 -8.26 -35.06
CA PRO A 238 -9.27 -7.09 -35.93
C PRO A 238 -10.65 -6.82 -36.58
N PRO A 239 -11.01 -5.56 -36.84
CA PRO A 239 -12.27 -5.23 -37.49
C PRO A 239 -12.37 -6.02 -38.79
N ALA A 240 -13.49 -6.74 -38.99
CA ALA A 240 -13.74 -7.44 -40.23
C ALA A 240 -13.60 -6.45 -41.40
N PRO A 241 -12.89 -6.80 -42.48
CA PRO A 241 -12.81 -5.94 -43.65
C PRO A 241 -14.23 -5.63 -44.11
N PRO A 242 -14.53 -4.40 -44.57
CA PRO A 242 -15.86 -4.05 -45.05
C PRO A 242 -16.22 -5.05 -46.14
N SER A 243 -17.32 -5.77 -45.95
CA SER A 243 -17.89 -6.70 -46.92
C SER A 243 -18.35 -5.92 -48.15
N SER A 244 -17.39 -5.55 -49.00
CA SER A 244 -17.59 -4.99 -50.33
C SER A 244 -17.60 -6.15 -51.32
N THR A 245 -18.62 -6.99 -51.21
CA THR A 245 -19.08 -7.75 -52.38
C THR A 245 -20.30 -7.00 -52.89
N PRO A 246 -20.21 -6.28 -54.02
CA PRO A 246 -21.40 -5.80 -54.70
C PRO A 246 -22.22 -7.04 -55.04
N GLY A 247 -23.42 -7.17 -54.47
CA GLY A 247 -24.36 -8.19 -54.93
C GLY A 247 -24.58 -8.06 -56.43
N PRO A 248 -24.78 -9.17 -57.17
CA PRO A 248 -25.02 -9.10 -58.61
C PRO A 248 -26.21 -8.18 -58.89
N PRO A 249 -26.19 -7.42 -60.02
CA PRO A 249 -27.26 -6.50 -60.34
C PRO A 249 -28.57 -7.28 -60.43
N VAL A 250 -29.55 -6.88 -59.62
CA VAL A 250 -30.92 -7.37 -59.72
C VAL A 250 -31.45 -6.89 -61.06
N THR A 251 -31.42 -7.75 -62.07
CA THR A 251 -32.14 -7.52 -63.32
C THR A 251 -33.63 -7.62 -62.99
N SER A 252 -34.27 -6.47 -62.84
CA SER A 252 -35.73 -6.36 -62.83
C SER A 252 -36.24 -6.80 -64.21
N VAL A 253 -36.59 -8.07 -64.33
CA VAL A 253 -37.39 -8.57 -65.45
C VAL A 253 -38.82 -8.10 -65.23
N ASP A 254 -39.23 -7.14 -66.05
CA ASP A 254 -40.60 -6.61 -66.12
C ASP A 254 -41.48 -7.63 -66.87
N PRO A 255 -42.47 -8.28 -66.23
CA PRO A 255 -43.35 -9.21 -66.92
C PRO A 255 -44.61 -8.49 -67.39
N GLY A 256 -44.67 -8.26 -68.70
CA GLY A 256 -45.92 -8.31 -69.46
C GLY A 256 -46.94 -7.21 -69.21
N ARG A 257 -46.96 -6.21 -70.11
CA ARG A 257 -48.17 -5.44 -70.41
C ARG A 257 -48.53 -5.65 -71.88
N ASN A 258 -49.36 -6.67 -72.12
CA ASN A 258 -50.10 -6.84 -73.36
C ASN A 258 -51.60 -6.86 -73.07
N ALA A 259 -52.34 -6.23 -73.99
CA ALA A 259 -53.79 -6.24 -74.22
C ALA A 259 -54.67 -5.29 -73.39
N GLY A 260 -55.33 -4.39 -74.12
CA GLY A 260 -56.34 -3.43 -73.67
C GLY A 260 -56.41 -2.24 -74.60
#